data_AF-A0A3C1GRY5-F1
#
_entry.id   AF-A0A3C1GRY5-F1
#
_cell.length_a   1.000
_cell.length_b   1.000
_cell.length_c   1.000
_cell.angle_alpha   90.00
_cell.angle_beta   90.00
_cell.angle_gamma   90.00
#
_symmetry.space_group_name_H-M   'P 1'
#
loop_
_entity.id
_entity.type
_entity.pdbx_description
1 polymer ?
#
loop_
_entity_poly.entity_id
_entity_poly.type
_entity_poly.pdbx_seq_one_letter_code
_entity_poly.pdbx_strand_id
1 'polypeptide(L)'
;FSDYRVWDTEENTGVLVYVNICEQSLDIIADRGISAHVSPTVWRAMCDKAVAGIASKKVEESLADLLDEIGQLLRQYYHLEHDPAGNELSDGVVFLK
;
A
#
# COMPACT_ATOMS: atom_id res chain seq x y z
N PHE A 1 -14.19 1.28 -8.45
CA PHE A 1 -13.56 0.84 -7.18
C PHE A 1 -13.71 -0.65 -6.94
N SER A 2 -14.90 -1.27 -7.14
CA SER A 2 -15.10 -2.73 -7.08
C SER A 2 -14.60 -3.53 -8.31
N ASP A 3 -14.07 -2.88 -9.34
CA ASP A 3 -13.69 -3.54 -10.60
C ASP A 3 -12.31 -4.20 -10.59
N TYR A 4 -11.38 -3.79 -9.72
CA TYR A 4 -9.99 -4.25 -9.78
C TYR A 4 -9.67 -5.50 -8.94
N ARG A 5 -10.62 -6.01 -8.14
CA ARG A 5 -10.51 -7.29 -7.40
C ARG A 5 -9.15 -7.55 -6.73
N VAL A 6 -8.47 -6.49 -6.26
CA VAL A 6 -7.16 -6.59 -5.58
C VAL A 6 -7.31 -7.18 -4.17
N TRP A 7 -8.55 -7.24 -3.66
CA TRP A 7 -8.96 -7.78 -2.36
C TRP A 7 -9.44 -9.25 -2.43
N ASP A 8 -9.14 -9.97 -3.52
CA ASP A 8 -9.50 -11.39 -3.69
C ASP A 8 -8.21 -12.23 -3.72
N THR A 9 -7.31 -12.02 -2.76
CA THR A 9 -6.19 -12.94 -2.51
C THR A 9 -6.63 -14.01 -1.51
N GLU A 10 -6.18 -15.26 -1.69
CA GLU A 10 -6.61 -16.42 -0.87
C GLU A 10 -6.41 -16.17 0.65
N GLU A 11 -5.46 -15.32 1.01
CA GLU A 11 -5.09 -15.01 2.41
C GLU A 11 -5.56 -13.62 2.92
N ASN A 12 -6.30 -12.83 2.12
CA ASN A 12 -6.75 -11.46 2.46
C ASN A 12 -5.61 -10.50 2.89
N THR A 13 -4.50 -10.54 2.15
CA THR A 13 -3.24 -9.82 2.42
C THR A 13 -2.98 -8.65 1.48
N GLY A 14 -3.94 -8.29 0.63
CA GLY A 14 -3.76 -7.20 -0.32
C GLY A 14 -3.60 -5.84 0.36
N VAL A 15 -2.65 -5.02 -0.10
CA VAL A 15 -2.61 -3.58 0.18
C VAL A 15 -2.69 -2.82 -1.13
N LEU A 16 -3.69 -1.94 -1.24
CA LEU A 16 -3.85 -1.03 -2.36
C LEU A 16 -3.42 0.37 -1.94
N VAL A 17 -2.39 0.89 -2.59
CA VAL A 17 -1.96 2.29 -2.43
C VAL A 17 -2.54 3.11 -3.58
N TYR A 18 -3.45 4.02 -3.27
CA TYR A 18 -4.04 4.94 -4.23
C TYR A 18 -3.41 6.32 -4.08
N VAL A 19 -2.94 6.89 -5.19
CA VAL A 19 -2.30 8.20 -5.23
C VAL A 19 -3.04 9.08 -6.22
N ASN A 20 -3.62 10.18 -5.74
CA ASN A 20 -4.16 11.25 -6.58
C ASN A 20 -3.17 12.42 -6.63
N ILE A 21 -2.46 12.50 -7.75
CA ILE A 21 -1.41 13.50 -7.96
C ILE A 21 -2.01 14.92 -8.11
N CYS A 22 -3.22 15.03 -8.65
CA CYS A 22 -3.88 16.31 -8.88
C CYS A 22 -4.36 16.95 -7.57
N GLU A 23 -4.89 16.14 -6.65
CA GLU A 23 -5.37 16.61 -5.34
C GLU A 23 -4.32 16.49 -4.23
N GLN A 24 -3.12 15.99 -4.55
CA GLN A 24 -2.06 15.67 -3.58
C GLN A 24 -2.57 14.80 -2.42
N SER A 25 -3.51 13.90 -2.71
CA SER A 25 -4.09 12.99 -1.74
C SER A 25 -3.58 11.56 -1.94
N LEU A 26 -3.41 10.85 -0.84
CA LEU A 26 -2.93 9.47 -0.81
C LEU A 26 -3.76 8.66 0.16
N ASP A 27 -4.33 7.58 -0.33
CA ASP A 27 -5.17 6.67 0.44
C ASP A 27 -4.60 5.26 0.38
N ILE A 28 -4.36 4.67 1.56
CA ILE A 28 -3.94 3.28 1.68
C ILE A 28 -5.15 2.46 2.13
N ILE A 29 -5.52 1.49 1.29
CA ILE A 29 -6.62 0.57 1.54
C ILE A 29 -6.00 -0.80 1.77
N ALA A 30 -5.94 -1.22 3.03
CA ALA A 30 -5.52 -2.56 3.42
C ALA A 30 -6.72 -3.51 3.46
N ASP A 31 -6.51 -4.76 3.07
CA ASP A 31 -7.52 -5.81 3.21
C ASP A 31 -7.78 -6.14 4.69
N ARG A 32 -8.82 -6.93 4.97
CA ARG A 32 -9.35 -7.24 6.30
C ARG A 32 -8.33 -7.96 7.17
N GLY A 33 -7.50 -8.83 6.58
CA GLY A 33 -6.44 -9.54 7.28
C GLY A 33 -5.40 -8.59 7.87
N ILE A 34 -4.99 -7.58 7.10
CA ILE A 34 -4.01 -6.58 7.53
C ILE A 34 -4.66 -5.51 8.43
N SER A 35 -5.88 -5.10 8.13
CA SER A 35 -6.64 -4.12 8.92
C SER A 35 -6.88 -4.59 10.36
N ALA A 36 -6.89 -5.90 10.61
CA ALA A 36 -6.98 -6.47 11.96
C ALA A 36 -5.68 -6.29 12.78
N HIS A 37 -4.53 -6.13 12.12
CA HIS A 37 -3.21 -6.10 12.76
C HIS A 37 -2.58 -4.69 12.79
N VAL A 38 -2.96 -3.83 11.84
CA VAL A 38 -2.40 -2.48 11.71
C VAL A 38 -3.46 -1.43 12.00
N SER A 39 -3.18 -0.56 12.97
CA SER A 39 -4.05 0.57 13.30
C SER A 39 -4.20 1.54 12.11
N PRO A 40 -5.41 2.08 11.84
CA PRO A 40 -5.63 3.16 10.87
C PRO A 40 -4.71 4.36 11.05
N THR A 41 -4.23 4.62 12.26
CA THR A 41 -3.30 5.73 12.56
C THR A 41 -1.92 5.54 11.94
N VAL A 42 -1.45 4.30 11.79
CA VAL A 42 -0.15 3.98 11.17
C VAL A 42 -0.22 4.30 9.68
N TRP A 43 -1.26 3.82 9.00
CA TRP A 43 -1.51 4.13 7.59
C TRP A 43 -1.61 5.63 7.34
N ARG A 44 -2.35 6.34 8.20
CA ARG A 44 -2.49 7.79 8.08
C ARG A 44 -1.16 8.53 8.24
N ALA A 45 -0.30 8.11 9.17
CA ALA A 45 1.02 8.73 9.34
C ALA A 45 1.92 8.52 8.11
N MET A 46 1.87 7.34 7.49
CA MET A 46 2.57 7.04 6.25
C MET A 46 2.05 7.90 5.09
N CYS A 47 0.72 8.05 4.96
CA CYS A 47 0.10 8.94 3.98
C CYS A 47 0.55 10.40 4.17
N ASP A 48 0.46 10.93 5.39
CA ASP A 48 0.81 12.32 5.69
C ASP A 48 2.29 12.62 5.36
N LYS A 49 3.19 11.66 5.67
CA LYS A 49 4.62 11.75 5.31
C LYS A 49 4.82 11.79 3.79
N ALA A 50 4.20 10.88 3.06
CA ALA A 50 4.33 10.80 1.61
C ALA A 50 3.77 12.04 0.92
N VAL A 51 2.60 12.54 1.36
CA VAL A 51 1.98 13.77 0.85
C VAL A 51 2.87 14.99 1.07
N ALA A 52 3.50 15.12 2.25
CA ALA A 52 4.42 16.21 2.53
C ALA A 52 5.65 16.21 1.59
N GLY A 53 6.18 15.03 1.27
CA GLY A 53 7.30 14.89 0.33
C GLY A 53 6.90 15.14 -1.13
N ILE A 54 5.70 14.70 -1.53
CA ILE A 54 5.09 15.04 -2.84
C ILE A 54 4.91 16.55 -2.98
N ALA A 55 4.37 17.22 -1.96
CA ALA A 55 4.22 18.68 -1.92
C ALA A 55 5.57 19.40 -2.03
N SER A 56 6.66 18.77 -1.57
CA SER A 56 8.03 19.27 -1.66
C SER A 56 8.72 18.95 -3.01
N LYS A 57 7.96 18.55 -4.04
CA LYS A 57 8.44 18.15 -5.38
C LYS A 57 9.34 16.90 -5.39
N LYS A 58 9.30 16.09 -4.33
CA LYS A 58 10.07 14.84 -4.19
C LYS A 58 9.19 13.62 -4.41
N VAL A 59 8.42 13.59 -5.50
CA VAL A 59 7.37 12.58 -5.71
C VAL A 59 7.93 11.16 -5.74
N GLU A 60 8.95 10.90 -6.55
CA GLU A 60 9.54 9.57 -6.71
C GLU A 60 10.15 9.06 -5.39
N GLU A 61 10.94 9.89 -4.70
CA GLU A 61 11.55 9.56 -3.41
C GLU A 61 10.47 9.26 -2.35
N SER A 62 9.43 10.08 -2.29
CA SER A 62 8.36 9.93 -1.29
C SER A 62 7.52 8.67 -1.52
N LEU A 63 7.29 8.30 -2.78
CA LEU A 63 6.57 7.08 -3.13
C LEU A 63 7.42 5.83 -2.88
N ALA A 64 8.71 5.87 -3.22
CA ALA A 64 9.63 4.76 -2.95
C ALA A 64 9.75 4.51 -1.44
N ASP A 65 9.93 5.57 -0.64
CA ASP A 65 9.99 5.50 0.82
C ASP A 65 8.69 4.93 1.40
N LEU A 66 7.54 5.39 0.90
CA LEU A 66 6.24 4.88 1.32
C LEU A 66 6.11 3.37 1.05
N LEU A 67 6.45 2.92 -0.16
CA LEU A 67 6.37 1.51 -0.53
C LEU A 67 7.32 0.65 0.32
N ASP A 68 8.52 1.14 0.64
CA ASP A 68 9.46 0.42 1.51
C ASP A 68 8.94 0.34 2.95
N GLU A 69 8.37 1.41 3.50
CA GLU A 69 7.73 1.41 4.82
C GLU A 69 6.57 0.41 4.90
N ILE A 70 5.70 0.39 3.88
CA ILE A 70 4.60 -0.58 3.78
C ILE A 70 5.17 -2.00 3.72
N GLY A 71 6.17 -2.25 2.88
CA GLY A 71 6.81 -3.56 2.75
C GLY A 71 7.50 -4.03 4.02
N GLN A 72 8.13 -3.13 4.79
CA GLN A 72 8.70 -3.44 6.10
C GLN A 72 7.61 -3.77 7.12
N LEU A 73 6.53 -2.98 7.16
CA LEU A 73 5.40 -3.21 8.04
C LEU A 73 4.76 -4.58 7.77
N LEU A 74 4.48 -4.91 6.51
CA LEU A 74 3.91 -6.20 6.14
C LEU A 74 4.81 -7.37 6.54
N ARG A 75 6.13 -7.26 6.35
CA ARG A 75 7.10 -8.28 6.79
C ARG A 75 7.10 -8.54 8.30
N GLN A 76 6.75 -7.54 9.11
CA GLN A 76 6.64 -7.73 10.57
C GLN A 76 5.45 -8.60 10.97
N TYR A 77 4.35 -8.54 10.21
CA TYR A 77 3.12 -9.28 10.52
C TYR A 77 3.00 -10.59 9.74
N TYR A 78 3.47 -10.63 8.50
CA TYR A 78 3.52 -11.81 7.67
C TYR A 78 4.93 -12.39 7.66
N HIS A 79 5.17 -13.36 8.54
CA HIS A 79 6.32 -14.26 8.44
C HIS A 79 5.92 -15.42 7.52
N LEU A 80 6.10 -15.25 6.21
CA LEU A 80 5.97 -16.35 5.26
C LEU A 80 7.17 -17.30 5.46
N GLU A 81 7.04 -18.28 6.36
CA GLU A 81 8.00 -19.40 6.49
C GLU A 81 7.98 -20.32 5.24
N HIS A 82 6.94 -20.20 4.42
CA HIS A 82 6.81 -20.79 3.10
C HIS A 82 6.00 -19.82 2.23
N ASP A 83 6.59 -19.39 1.12
CA ASP A 83 5.90 -18.67 0.04
C ASP A 83 5.73 -19.62 -1.15
N PRO A 84 4.66 -20.46 -1.17
CA PRO A 84 4.45 -21.43 -2.23
C PRO A 84 3.92 -20.79 -3.54
N ALA A 85 3.41 -19.56 -3.49
CA ALA A 85 2.75 -18.90 -4.62
C ALA A 85 3.61 -17.82 -5.31
N GLY A 86 4.58 -17.23 -4.61
CA GLY A 86 5.40 -16.14 -5.15
C GLY A 86 4.61 -14.84 -5.28
N ASN A 87 4.88 -14.03 -6.31
CA ASN A 87 4.18 -12.77 -6.50
C ASN A 87 2.71 -12.97 -6.94
N GLU A 88 1.79 -12.96 -5.99
CA GLU A 88 0.34 -13.15 -6.21
C GLU A 88 -0.35 -11.96 -6.91
N LEU A 89 0.24 -10.76 -6.88
CA LEU A 89 -0.28 -9.54 -7.50
C LEU A 89 0.81 -8.89 -8.35
N SER A 90 0.54 -8.62 -9.64
CA SER A 90 1.54 -7.94 -10.48
C SER A 90 1.97 -6.58 -9.91
N ASP A 91 3.28 -6.33 -9.83
CA ASP A 91 3.90 -5.06 -9.35
C ASP A 91 3.65 -3.86 -10.30
N GLY A 92 2.72 -3.99 -11.23
CA GLY A 92 2.42 -2.99 -12.24
C GLY A 92 1.67 -1.80 -11.65
N VAL A 93 2.16 -0.60 -11.89
CA VAL A 93 1.41 0.63 -11.59
C VAL A 93 0.16 0.69 -12.47
N VAL A 94 -1.01 0.73 -11.83
CA VAL A 94 -2.29 0.87 -12.53
C VAL A 94 -2.67 2.35 -12.57
N PHE A 95 -2.76 2.90 -13.78
CA PHE A 95 -3.30 4.25 -14.00
C PHE A 95 -4.81 4.19 -14.13
N LEU A 96 -5.53 4.72 -13.13
CA LEU A 96 -6.98 4.92 -13.21
C LEU A 96 -7.24 6.21 -14.02
N LYS A 97 -8.02 6.09 -15.11
CA LYS A 97 -8.46 7.21 -15.96
C LYS A 97 -9.85 7.70 -15.58
#